data_AF-A0A378VWY5-F1
#
_entry.id   AF-A0A378VWY5-F1
#
_cell.length_a   1.000
_cell.length_b   1.000
_cell.length_c   1.000
_cell.angle_alpha   90.00
_cell.angle_beta   90.00
_cell.angle_gamma   90.00
#
_symmetry.space_group_name_H-M   'P 1'
#
loop_
_entity.id
_entity.type
_entity.pdbx_description
1 polymer ?
#
loop_
_entity_poly.entity_id
_entity_poly.type
_entity_poly.pdbx_seq_one_letter_code
_entity_poly.pdbx_strand_id
1 'polypeptide(L)'
;MNVFNVHSQKSPADCTVTKVVYNKGKFVNADLDKASTENERNAVLATTASGREITFVQVAGLVARRILCYTQAGAKLSRGERYGFIRFGSRVDMYLPVDAQAQVAIGDKVTGVKTVLARLPLTDSQADPVSQAASVETAANPSAEQQQIEAAAAKIQAAVQDVLKD
;
A
#
# COMPACT_ATOMS: atom_id res chain seq x y z
N MET A 1 4.23 -2.28 -22.71
CA MET A 1 3.25 -1.16 -22.81
C MET A 1 3.58 -0.36 -24.06
N ASN A 2 2.61 -0.14 -24.94
CA ASN A 2 2.82 0.61 -26.18
C ASN A 2 2.53 2.11 -26.00
N VAL A 3 2.76 2.89 -27.05
CA VAL A 3 2.62 4.37 -27.04
C VAL A 3 1.25 4.89 -26.61
N PHE A 4 0.19 4.08 -26.73
CA PHE A 4 -1.19 4.47 -26.40
C PHE A 4 -1.57 4.14 -24.95
N ASN A 5 -0.74 3.43 -24.20
CA ASN A 5 -1.01 3.11 -22.81
C ASN A 5 -0.67 4.27 -21.85
N VAL A 6 -1.25 4.25 -20.65
CA VAL A 6 -0.88 5.18 -19.58
C VAL A 6 0.46 4.77 -18.99
N HIS A 7 1.39 5.72 -18.96
CA HIS A 7 2.79 5.53 -18.59
C HIS A 7 3.13 5.95 -17.16
N SER A 8 2.10 6.21 -16.35
CA SER A 8 2.23 6.45 -14.90
C SER A 8 2.16 5.11 -14.16
N GLN A 9 3.21 4.79 -13.41
CA GLN A 9 3.24 3.60 -12.55
C GLN A 9 2.66 3.95 -11.19
N LYS A 10 1.94 3.00 -10.63
CA LYS A 10 1.25 3.14 -9.36
C LYS A 10 1.58 1.97 -8.45
N SER A 11 1.60 2.21 -7.15
CA SER A 11 1.89 1.18 -6.17
C SER A 11 0.85 0.06 -6.26
N PRO A 12 1.25 -1.22 -6.34
CA PRO A 12 0.32 -2.34 -6.46
C PRO A 12 -0.42 -2.65 -5.15
N ALA A 13 0.14 -2.23 -4.01
CA ALA A 13 -0.39 -2.48 -2.68
C ALA A 13 0.02 -1.37 -1.71
N ASP A 14 -0.55 -1.38 -0.51
CA ASP A 14 -0.03 -0.61 0.61
C ASP A 14 1.29 -1.26 1.06
N CYS A 15 2.37 -0.49 1.04
CA CYS A 15 3.70 -1.02 1.33
C CYS A 15 4.67 0.05 1.83
N THR A 16 5.74 -0.40 2.47
CA THR A 16 6.91 0.41 2.79
C THR A 16 8.06 0.04 1.86
N VAL A 17 8.62 1.02 1.17
CA VAL A 17 9.77 0.82 0.28
C VAL A 17 10.99 0.51 1.11
N THR A 18 11.59 -0.66 0.90
CA THR A 18 12.80 -1.10 1.60
C THR A 18 14.05 -0.67 0.86
N LYS A 19 14.02 -0.66 -0.47
CA LYS A 19 15.17 -0.29 -1.30
C LYS A 19 14.73 0.21 -2.67
N VAL A 20 15.49 1.15 -3.23
CA VAL A 20 15.41 1.54 -4.63
C VAL A 20 16.75 1.30 -5.29
N VAL A 21 16.77 0.55 -6.40
CA VAL A 21 17.99 0.17 -7.11
C VAL A 21 17.87 0.58 -8.57
N TYR A 22 18.59 1.64 -8.93
CA TYR A 22 18.70 2.10 -10.31
C TYR A 22 19.88 1.41 -11.00
N ASN A 23 19.62 0.85 -12.18
CA ASN A 23 20.64 0.27 -13.04
C ASN A 23 20.62 1.01 -14.37
N LYS A 24 21.75 1.66 -14.69
CA LYS A 24 21.96 2.22 -16.02
C LYS A 24 22.19 1.06 -16.99
N GLY A 25 21.51 1.09 -18.14
CA GLY A 25 21.60 0.02 -19.13
C GLY A 25 21.49 0.52 -20.56
N LYS A 26 21.30 -0.42 -21.47
CA LYS A 26 21.03 -0.21 -22.90
C LYS A 26 19.55 0.10 -23.13
N PHE A 27 19.16 0.20 -24.41
CA PHE A 27 17.80 0.54 -24.82
C PHE A 27 17.33 -0.39 -25.93
N VAL A 28 17.30 -1.69 -25.68
CA VAL A 28 16.66 -2.65 -26.60
C VAL A 28 15.13 -2.61 -26.47
N ASN A 29 14.39 -3.25 -27.37
CA ASN A 29 12.94 -3.37 -27.25
C ASN A 29 12.55 -4.00 -25.91
N ALA A 30 11.67 -3.34 -25.14
CA ALA A 30 11.24 -3.77 -23.81
C ALA A 30 10.40 -5.06 -23.82
N ASP A 31 9.86 -5.46 -24.98
CA ASP A 31 9.12 -6.72 -25.11
C ASP A 31 10.04 -7.95 -25.18
N LEU A 32 11.37 -7.77 -25.32
CA LEU A 32 12.33 -8.87 -25.34
C LEU A 32 12.78 -9.26 -23.92
N ASP A 33 12.98 -10.54 -23.66
CA ASP A 33 13.42 -11.05 -22.34
C ASP A 33 14.75 -10.42 -21.88
N LYS A 34 15.70 -10.26 -22.81
CA LYS A 34 16.99 -9.61 -22.53
C LYS A 34 16.88 -8.15 -22.06
N ALA A 35 15.73 -7.50 -22.25
CA ALA A 35 15.49 -6.16 -21.73
C ALA A 35 15.52 -6.12 -20.20
N SER A 36 15.11 -7.19 -19.51
CA SER A 36 15.17 -7.26 -18.03
C SER A 36 16.59 -7.08 -17.50
N THR A 37 17.59 -7.62 -18.22
CA THR A 37 18.99 -7.65 -17.76
C THR A 37 19.82 -6.52 -18.36
N GLU A 38 19.60 -6.19 -19.64
CA GLU A 38 20.44 -5.23 -20.36
C GLU A 38 19.91 -3.80 -20.32
N ASN A 39 18.61 -3.56 -20.18
CA ASN A 39 18.08 -2.19 -20.28
C ASN A 39 18.23 -1.38 -19.00
N GLU A 40 18.15 -0.04 -19.17
CA GLU A 40 17.93 0.86 -18.05
C GLU A 40 16.68 0.43 -17.27
N ARG A 41 16.86 0.19 -15.98
CA ARG A 41 15.79 -0.24 -15.08
C ARG A 41 15.90 0.39 -13.70
N ASN A 42 14.75 0.54 -13.05
CA ASN A 42 14.65 0.97 -11.66
C ASN A 42 13.80 -0.02 -10.89
N ALA A 43 14.42 -0.73 -9.95
CA ALA A 43 13.74 -1.68 -9.09
C ALA A 43 13.36 -1.01 -7.78
N VAL A 44 12.10 -1.15 -7.37
CA VAL A 44 11.61 -0.73 -6.06
C VAL A 44 11.25 -2.00 -5.31
N LEU A 45 12.01 -2.29 -4.26
CA LEU A 45 11.75 -3.38 -3.31
C LEU A 45 10.89 -2.79 -2.19
N ALA A 46 9.84 -3.50 -1.80
CA ALA A 46 8.92 -3.05 -0.78
C ALA A 46 8.38 -4.22 0.04
N THR A 47 8.00 -3.91 1.28
CA THR A 47 7.30 -4.83 2.17
C THR A 47 5.86 -4.36 2.32
N THR A 48 4.91 -5.22 1.98
CA THR A 48 3.47 -4.97 2.15
C THR A 48 3.11 -4.79 3.62
N ALA A 49 1.94 -4.22 3.91
CA ALA A 49 1.42 -4.12 5.29
C ALA A 49 1.39 -5.49 6.01
N SER A 50 1.09 -6.57 5.28
CA SER A 50 1.12 -7.96 5.77
C SER A 50 2.53 -8.57 5.92
N GLY A 51 3.60 -7.78 5.82
CA GLY A 51 4.98 -8.27 5.96
C GLY A 51 5.53 -9.03 4.75
N ARG A 52 4.79 -9.14 3.65
CA ARG A 52 5.23 -9.85 2.43
C ARG A 52 6.13 -8.97 1.58
N GLU A 53 7.24 -9.52 1.09
CA GLU A 53 8.13 -8.82 0.15
C GLU A 53 7.56 -8.83 -1.27
N ILE A 54 7.61 -7.68 -1.94
CA ILE A 54 7.27 -7.51 -3.35
C ILE A 54 8.32 -6.63 -4.02
N THR A 55 8.53 -6.82 -5.31
CA THR A 55 9.39 -5.92 -6.10
C THR A 55 8.68 -5.56 -7.38
N PHE A 56 8.71 -4.28 -7.73
CA PHE A 56 8.23 -3.80 -9.02
C PHE A 56 9.32 -3.01 -9.72
N VAL A 57 9.58 -3.37 -10.98
CA VAL A 57 10.71 -2.90 -11.76
C VAL A 57 10.21 -2.17 -12.98
N GLN A 58 10.60 -0.91 -13.09
CA GLN A 58 10.43 -0.11 -14.29
C GLN A 58 11.54 -0.49 -15.28
N VAL A 59 11.18 -0.90 -16.49
CA VAL A 59 12.13 -1.22 -17.56
C VAL A 59 11.90 -0.26 -18.72
N ALA A 60 12.87 0.61 -18.98
CA ALA A 60 12.80 1.51 -20.13
C ALA A 60 13.08 0.73 -21.42
N GLY A 61 12.41 1.10 -22.51
CA GLY A 61 12.67 0.53 -23.83
C GLY A 61 13.30 1.52 -24.80
N LEU A 62 13.32 1.09 -26.07
CA LEU A 62 14.07 1.72 -27.16
C LEU A 62 13.73 3.19 -27.43
N VAL A 63 12.44 3.56 -27.34
CA VAL A 63 11.95 4.86 -27.83
C VAL A 63 12.22 5.98 -26.84
N ALA A 64 11.90 5.76 -25.56
CA ALA A 64 11.81 6.87 -24.62
C ALA A 64 12.52 6.52 -23.29
N ARG A 65 13.74 7.05 -23.20
CA ARG A 65 14.87 6.57 -22.39
C ARG A 65 15.01 7.22 -21.02
N ARG A 66 13.92 7.53 -20.32
CA ARG A 66 14.08 7.91 -18.91
C ARG A 66 13.00 7.36 -18.03
N ILE A 67 13.45 6.77 -16.93
CA ILE A 67 12.66 6.41 -15.78
C ILE A 67 12.66 7.58 -14.80
N LEU A 68 11.48 7.91 -14.29
CA LEU A 68 11.30 8.79 -13.14
C LEU A 68 10.78 7.94 -11.98
N CYS A 69 11.54 7.92 -10.90
CA CYS A 69 11.16 7.34 -9.63
C CYS A 69 11.00 8.47 -8.61
N TYR A 70 9.82 8.57 -8.01
CA TYR A 70 9.49 9.59 -7.01
C TYR A 70 9.57 9.06 -5.58
N THR A 71 9.87 7.77 -5.41
CA THR A 71 9.98 7.12 -4.11
C THR A 71 11.43 6.80 -3.77
N GLN A 72 11.67 6.53 -2.48
CA GLN A 72 12.97 6.21 -1.90
C GLN A 72 12.78 5.23 -0.73
N ALA A 73 13.88 4.62 -0.28
CA ALA A 73 13.86 3.73 0.88
C ALA A 73 13.25 4.45 2.11
N GLY A 74 12.44 3.72 2.87
CA GLY A 74 11.69 4.21 4.03
C GLY A 74 10.34 4.87 3.70
N ALA A 75 10.05 5.19 2.43
CA ALA A 75 8.77 5.79 2.06
C ALA A 75 7.62 4.78 2.17
N LYS A 76 6.46 5.25 2.66
CA LYS A 76 5.20 4.51 2.61
C LYS A 76 4.48 4.86 1.31
N LEU A 77 3.94 3.86 0.63
CA LEU A 77 3.12 4.02 -0.57
C LEU A 77 1.76 3.41 -0.32
N SER A 78 0.71 4.14 -0.67
CA SER A 78 -0.66 3.63 -0.66
C SER A 78 -0.98 2.92 -1.98
N ARG A 79 -1.85 1.91 -1.97
CA ARG A 79 -2.30 1.23 -3.19
C ARG A 79 -2.87 2.24 -4.19
N GLY A 80 -2.38 2.21 -5.42
CA GLY A 80 -2.78 3.14 -6.47
C GLY A 80 -2.06 4.50 -6.44
N GLU A 81 -1.22 4.76 -5.44
CA GLU A 81 -0.39 5.97 -5.39
C GLU A 81 0.66 5.96 -6.51
N ARG A 82 0.85 7.11 -7.17
CA ARG A 82 1.85 7.23 -8.24
C ARG A 82 3.26 7.30 -7.65
N TYR A 83 4.06 6.25 -7.83
CA TYR A 83 5.47 6.25 -7.43
C TYR A 83 6.42 6.59 -8.58
N GLY A 84 5.96 6.55 -9.83
CA GLY A 84 6.87 6.71 -10.96
C GLY A 84 6.21 6.99 -12.30
N PHE A 85 7.08 7.31 -13.26
CA PHE A 85 6.72 7.49 -14.66
C PHE A 85 7.84 6.96 -15.55
N ILE A 86 7.50 6.18 -16.57
CA ILE A 86 8.43 5.70 -17.60
C ILE A 86 7.87 6.09 -18.95
N ARG A 87 8.70 6.58 -19.86
CA ARG A 87 8.19 7.04 -21.15
C ARG A 87 7.76 5.86 -22.06
N PHE A 88 7.28 6.19 -23.26
CA PHE A 88 6.70 5.26 -24.22
C PHE A 88 7.58 4.06 -24.60
N GLY A 89 6.92 2.92 -24.84
CA GLY A 89 7.58 1.69 -25.29
C GLY A 89 8.34 0.99 -24.16
N SER A 90 7.71 0.89 -22.99
CA SER A 90 8.32 0.44 -21.74
C SER A 90 7.55 -0.74 -21.14
N ARG A 91 8.11 -1.33 -20.08
CA ARG A 91 7.55 -2.49 -19.38
C ARG A 91 7.66 -2.29 -17.87
N VAL A 92 6.76 -2.93 -17.14
CA VAL A 92 6.83 -3.05 -15.68
C VAL A 92 6.84 -4.52 -15.33
N ASP A 93 7.87 -4.96 -14.60
CA ASP A 93 7.99 -6.33 -14.12
C ASP A 93 7.58 -6.37 -12.64
N MET A 94 6.77 -7.35 -12.26
CA MET A 94 6.37 -7.60 -10.87
C MET A 94 6.96 -8.91 -10.41
N TYR A 95 7.73 -8.88 -9.33
CA TYR A 95 8.24 -10.05 -8.64
C TYR A 95 7.48 -10.21 -7.33
N LEU A 96 6.89 -11.38 -7.17
CA LEU A 96 6.03 -11.73 -6.06
C LEU A 96 6.58 -12.97 -5.34
N PRO A 97 6.18 -13.19 -4.09
CA PRO A 97 6.48 -14.44 -3.40
C PRO A 97 6.00 -15.67 -4.17
N VAL A 98 6.65 -16.81 -3.97
CA VAL A 98 6.42 -18.05 -4.73
C VAL A 98 5.02 -18.67 -4.54
N ASP A 99 4.37 -18.37 -3.42
CA ASP A 99 3.00 -18.77 -3.07
C ASP A 99 1.94 -17.78 -3.58
N ALA A 100 2.34 -16.72 -4.31
CA ALA A 100 1.40 -15.76 -4.89
C ALA A 100 0.49 -16.45 -5.92
N GLN A 101 -0.81 -16.20 -5.78
CA GLN A 101 -1.82 -16.74 -6.68
C GLN A 101 -2.12 -15.74 -7.80
N ALA A 102 -1.62 -15.99 -9.00
CA ALA A 102 -1.91 -15.16 -10.18
C ALA A 102 -3.43 -15.10 -10.44
N GLN A 103 -3.91 -13.92 -10.84
CA GLN A 103 -5.32 -13.65 -11.15
C GLN A 103 -5.50 -13.25 -12.63
N VAL A 104 -4.43 -13.33 -13.42
CA VAL A 104 -4.37 -13.01 -14.85
C VAL A 104 -3.55 -14.07 -15.57
N ALA A 105 -3.83 -14.27 -16.86
CA ALA A 105 -3.11 -15.14 -17.76
C ALA A 105 -2.25 -14.36 -18.77
N ILE A 106 -1.34 -15.06 -19.44
CA ILE A 106 -0.55 -14.47 -20.54
C ILE A 106 -1.50 -14.04 -21.65
N GLY A 107 -1.34 -12.79 -22.10
CA GLY A 107 -2.18 -12.17 -23.15
C GLY A 107 -3.34 -11.33 -22.62
N ASP A 108 -3.65 -11.41 -21.32
CA ASP A 108 -4.70 -10.59 -20.73
C ASP A 108 -4.39 -9.10 -20.80
N LYS A 109 -5.41 -8.31 -21.14
CA LYS A 109 -5.33 -6.85 -21.09
C LYS A 109 -5.60 -6.38 -19.66
N VAL A 110 -4.60 -5.77 -19.04
CA VAL A 110 -4.70 -5.25 -17.66
C VAL A 110 -4.88 -3.74 -17.64
N THR A 111 -5.66 -3.24 -16.67
CA THR A 111 -5.86 -1.81 -16.42
C THR A 111 -5.28 -1.44 -15.05
N GLY A 112 -4.40 -0.43 -15.01
CA GLY A 112 -3.75 -0.01 -13.77
C GLY A 112 -4.75 0.37 -12.66
N VAL A 113 -4.43 0.00 -11.42
CA VAL A 113 -5.26 0.17 -10.20
C VAL A 113 -6.60 -0.58 -10.19
N LYS A 114 -7.04 -1.14 -11.33
CA LYS A 114 -8.31 -1.84 -11.44
C LYS A 114 -8.15 -3.36 -11.51
N THR A 115 -7.24 -3.83 -12.37
CA THR A 115 -7.00 -5.27 -12.53
C THR A 115 -6.10 -5.77 -11.41
N VAL A 116 -6.56 -6.79 -10.69
CA VAL A 116 -5.75 -7.51 -9.70
C VAL A 116 -4.82 -8.46 -10.45
N LEU A 117 -3.50 -8.34 -10.25
CA LEU A 117 -2.52 -9.21 -10.91
C LEU A 117 -2.35 -10.54 -10.16
N ALA A 118 -2.34 -10.49 -8.84
CA ALA A 118 -2.18 -11.66 -7.98
C ALA A 118 -2.77 -11.39 -6.59
N ARG A 119 -3.06 -12.46 -5.85
CA ARG A 119 -3.35 -12.42 -4.42
C ARG A 119 -2.21 -13.07 -3.66
N LEU A 120 -1.78 -12.41 -2.58
CA LEU A 120 -0.79 -12.95 -1.66
C LEU A 120 -1.54 -13.63 -0.52
N PRO A 121 -1.35 -14.95 -0.29
CA PRO A 121 -1.91 -15.60 0.89
C PRO A 121 -1.42 -14.91 2.17
N LEU A 122 -2.28 -14.82 3.18
CA LEU A 122 -1.84 -14.42 4.51
C LEU A 122 -1.07 -15.60 5.11
N THR A 123 0.15 -15.35 5.57
CA THR A 123 0.89 -16.36 6.33
C THR A 123 0.43 -16.27 7.80
N ASP A 124 0.19 -17.41 8.45
CA ASP A 124 -0.37 -17.48 9.82
C ASP A 124 0.45 -16.72 10.88
N SER A 125 1.68 -16.30 10.56
CA SER A 125 2.56 -15.53 11.45
C SER A 125 2.26 -14.03 11.51
N GLN A 126 1.40 -13.49 10.65
CA GLN A 126 1.10 -12.04 10.60
C GLN A 126 -0.38 -11.79 10.30
N ALA A 127 -1.27 -12.34 11.12
CA ALA A 127 -2.57 -11.72 11.36
C ALA A 127 -2.33 -10.49 12.25
N ASP A 128 -2.73 -9.31 11.79
CA ASP A 128 -2.60 -8.07 12.56
C ASP A 128 -3.14 -8.21 13.99
N PRO A 129 -2.49 -7.61 15.01
CA PRO A 129 -3.06 -7.44 16.36
C PRO A 129 -4.29 -6.51 16.39
N VAL A 130 -4.68 -5.94 15.24
CA VAL A 130 -5.84 -5.03 15.12
C VAL A 130 -7.18 -5.78 15.21
N SER A 131 -7.18 -7.12 15.13
CA SER A 131 -8.40 -7.94 15.27
C SER A 131 -8.71 -8.39 16.71
N GLN A 132 -7.91 -8.03 17.73
CA GLN A 132 -8.18 -8.40 19.13
C GLN A 132 -8.63 -7.22 20.02
N ALA A 133 -9.14 -6.13 19.43
CA ALA A 133 -9.81 -5.07 20.18
C ALA A 133 -11.35 -5.16 20.15
N ALA A 134 -11.92 -6.22 19.57
CA ALA A 134 -13.37 -6.38 19.44
C ALA A 134 -13.86 -7.76 19.91
N SER A 135 -13.49 -8.15 21.13
CA SER A 135 -14.22 -9.18 21.90
C SER A 135 -13.72 -9.22 23.34
N VAL A 136 -13.90 -8.12 24.09
CA VAL A 136 -14.04 -8.18 25.55
C VAL A 136 -15.34 -7.44 25.88
N GLU A 137 -16.45 -8.11 25.60
CA GLU A 137 -17.71 -7.77 26.25
C GLU A 137 -17.77 -8.62 27.52
N THR A 138 -17.42 -8.00 28.66
CA THR A 138 -17.78 -8.54 29.97
C THR A 138 -18.15 -7.36 30.88
N ALA A 139 -19.42 -6.99 30.77
CA ALA A 139 -20.27 -6.40 31.80
C ALA A 139 -19.66 -5.29 32.69
N ALA A 140 -19.52 -4.08 32.14
CA ALA A 140 -19.54 -2.87 32.96
C ALA A 140 -21.00 -2.50 33.25
N ASN A 141 -21.41 -2.61 34.51
CA ASN A 141 -22.74 -2.29 34.99
C ASN A 141 -23.00 -0.77 34.84
N PRO A 142 -23.92 -0.31 33.97
CA PRO A 142 -24.11 1.11 33.67
C PRO A 142 -24.74 1.91 34.84
N SER A 143 -25.20 1.23 35.90
CA SER A 143 -25.91 1.88 36.99
C SER A 143 -25.02 2.76 37.88
N ALA A 144 -23.73 2.47 38.01
CA ALA A 144 -22.84 3.18 38.95
C ALA A 144 -22.39 4.55 38.41
N GLU A 145 -22.06 4.64 37.11
CA GLU A 145 -21.70 5.93 36.48
C GLU A 145 -22.90 6.86 36.37
N GLN A 146 -24.09 6.37 36.03
CA GLN A 146 -25.31 7.19 36.01
C GLN A 146 -25.67 7.71 37.42
N GLN A 147 -25.52 6.89 38.46
CA GLN A 147 -25.74 7.34 39.84
C GLN A 147 -24.72 8.37 40.31
N GLN A 148 -23.46 8.28 39.86
CA GLN A 148 -22.44 9.27 40.19
C GLN A 148 -22.66 10.60 39.46
N ILE A 149 -23.10 10.55 38.20
CA ILE A 149 -23.43 11.75 37.41
C ILE A 149 -24.66 12.45 38.00
N GLU A 150 -25.71 11.72 38.38
CA GLU A 150 -26.89 12.28 39.03
C GLU A 150 -26.57 12.85 40.43
N ALA A 151 -25.74 12.16 41.23
CA ALA A 151 -25.32 12.67 42.53
C ALA A 151 -24.43 13.92 42.42
N ALA A 152 -23.58 14.00 41.39
CA ALA A 152 -22.79 15.20 41.11
C ALA A 152 -23.67 16.37 40.65
N ALA A 153 -24.66 16.12 39.78
CA ALA A 153 -25.61 17.13 39.34
C ALA A 153 -26.47 17.68 40.50
N ALA A 154 -26.89 16.81 41.42
CA ALA A 154 -27.66 17.21 42.61
C ALA A 154 -26.83 18.09 43.58
N LYS A 155 -25.55 17.78 43.77
CA LYS A 155 -24.64 18.62 44.58
C LYS A 155 -24.42 20.00 43.97
N ILE A 156 -24.31 20.08 42.65
CA ILE A 156 -24.16 21.36 41.93
C ILE A 156 -25.45 22.17 42.05
N GLN A 157 -26.64 21.57 41.92
CA GLN A 157 -27.91 22.28 42.11
C GLN A 157 -28.11 22.80 43.53
N ALA A 158 -27.74 22.02 44.55
CA ALA A 158 -27.81 22.48 45.94
C ALA A 158 -26.86 23.66 46.20
N ALA A 159 -25.61 23.58 45.70
CA ALA A 159 -24.65 24.67 45.82
C ALA A 159 -25.11 25.96 45.10
N VAL A 160 -25.79 25.83 43.96
CA VAL A 160 -26.35 26.98 43.24
C VAL A 160 -27.54 27.61 43.99
N GLN A 161 -28.35 26.81 44.71
CA GLN A 161 -29.45 27.34 45.52
C GLN A 161 -28.98 28.05 46.80
N ASP A 162 -27.86 27.62 47.39
CA ASP A 162 -27.27 28.30 48.55
C ASP A 162 -26.62 29.64 48.17
N VAL A 163 -26.03 29.74 46.98
CA VAL A 163 -25.44 31.00 46.46
C VAL A 163 -26.50 32.06 46.09
N LEU A 164 -27.75 31.65 45.88
CA LEU A 164 -28.86 32.56 45.50
C LEU A 164 -29.69 33.06 46.69
N LYS A 165 -29.32 32.73 47.93
CA LYS A 165 -30.04 33.13 49.15
C LYS A 165 -29.28 34.12 50.06
N ASP A 166 -28.13 34.61 49.63
CA ASP A 166 -27.45 35.79 50.16
C ASP A 166 -27.56 36.97 49.19
#